data_AF-A0A959RW91-F1
#
_entry.id   AF-A0A959RW91-F1
#
_cell.length_a   1.000
_cell.length_b   1.000
_cell.length_c   1.000
_cell.angle_alpha   90.00
_cell.angle_beta   90.00
_cell.angle_gamma   90.00
#
_symmetry.space_group_name_H-M   'P 1'
#
loop_
_entity.id
_entity.type
_entity.pdbx_description
1 polymer ?
#
loop_
_entity_poly.entity_id
_entity_poly.type
_entity_poly.pdbx_seq_one_letter_code
_entity_poly.pdbx_strand_id
1 'polypeptide(L)'
;MYDSLNKYEKIVFSFLAVFLVLFYAGSAVWIPAATEYHRGVYVLITYILVLMIYKSKHPVFRVFDYLLMVIAAVTVIYWIANFEAITYRAGAETEIDQMVAIFGVLLGIEIARRAVGTVFVIIGVVLLLYGVYGQYMPDLIAHPGDSFSGVCTTIFFKEDGVFGIMANVLATYVLLFVLFGAFLEQKKKKKFFIDFPMATVGHKTGGPAKVAVI
;
A
#
# COMPACT_ATOMS: atom_id res chain seq x y z
N MET A 1 -10.23 14.67 6.55
CA MET A 1 -9.12 14.76 5.55
C MET A 1 -9.66 14.72 4.12
N TYR A 2 -10.51 13.74 3.80
CA TYR A 2 -11.27 13.68 2.53
C TYR A 2 -12.04 14.97 2.21
N ASP A 3 -12.65 15.61 3.20
CA ASP A 3 -13.45 16.82 2.98
C ASP A 3 -12.66 18.02 2.46
N SER A 4 -11.33 18.01 2.64
CA SER A 4 -10.42 19.07 2.20
C SER A 4 -9.97 18.96 0.73
N LEU A 5 -10.39 17.91 0.03
CA LEU A 5 -10.11 17.68 -1.39
C LEU A 5 -10.98 18.54 -2.31
N ASN A 6 -10.46 18.88 -3.48
CA ASN A 6 -11.25 19.55 -4.52
C ASN A 6 -12.36 18.61 -5.04
N LYS A 7 -13.43 19.16 -5.61
CA LYS A 7 -14.56 18.37 -6.14
C LYS A 7 -14.10 17.27 -7.12
N TYR A 8 -13.19 17.61 -8.04
CA TYR A 8 -12.61 16.65 -8.98
C TYR A 8 -11.77 15.56 -8.31
N GLU A 9 -10.94 15.93 -7.35
CA GLU A 9 -10.12 14.97 -6.61
C GLU A 9 -10.96 14.03 -5.76
N LYS A 10 -12.07 14.51 -5.17
CA LYS A 10 -13.01 13.64 -4.44
C LYS A 10 -13.61 12.57 -5.35
N ILE A 11 -13.97 12.94 -6.57
CA ILE A 11 -14.50 12.00 -7.58
C ILE A 11 -13.43 10.97 -7.95
N VAL A 12 -12.23 11.41 -8.30
CA VAL A 12 -11.11 10.52 -8.66
C VAL A 12 -10.76 9.60 -7.49
N PHE A 13 -10.66 10.14 -6.28
CA PHE A 13 -10.37 9.38 -5.07
C PHE A 13 -11.43 8.30 -4.81
N SER A 14 -12.70 8.67 -4.89
CA SER A 14 -13.81 7.75 -4.68
C SER A 14 -13.84 6.67 -5.75
N PHE A 15 -13.60 7.03 -7.02
CA PHE A 15 -13.52 6.08 -8.11
C PHE A 15 -12.40 5.07 -7.89
N LEU A 16 -11.18 5.53 -7.58
CA LEU A 16 -10.02 4.66 -7.33
C LEU A 16 -10.23 3.77 -6.10
N ALA A 17 -10.78 4.32 -5.01
CA ALA A 17 -11.06 3.55 -3.81
C ALA A 17 -12.12 2.47 -4.07
N VAL A 18 -13.22 2.81 -4.77
CA VAL A 18 -14.25 1.84 -5.14
C VAL A 18 -13.69 0.79 -6.11
N PHE A 19 -12.88 1.19 -7.08
CA PHE A 19 -12.24 0.27 -8.00
C PHE A 19 -11.32 -0.71 -7.27
N LEU A 20 -10.47 -0.24 -6.35
CA LEU A 20 -9.61 -1.10 -5.52
C LEU A 20 -10.46 -2.14 -4.78
N VAL A 21 -11.53 -1.70 -4.13
CA VAL A 21 -12.45 -2.58 -3.40
C VAL A 21 -13.08 -3.64 -4.31
N LEU A 22 -13.61 -3.22 -5.46
CA LEU A 22 -14.28 -4.13 -6.39
C LEU A 22 -13.30 -5.12 -7.01
N PHE A 23 -12.08 -4.68 -7.34
CA PHE A 23 -11.02 -5.54 -7.84
C PHE A 23 -10.70 -6.63 -6.82
N TYR A 24 -10.45 -6.27 -5.56
CA TYR A 24 -10.10 -7.22 -4.51
C TYR A 24 -11.25 -8.15 -4.11
N ALA A 25 -12.48 -7.63 -4.03
CA ALA A 25 -13.66 -8.45 -3.79
C ALA A 25 -13.94 -9.41 -4.96
N GLY A 26 -13.76 -8.95 -6.20
CA GLY A 26 -13.91 -9.76 -7.41
C GLY A 26 -12.86 -10.87 -7.48
N SER A 27 -11.59 -10.54 -7.25
CA SER A 27 -10.49 -11.51 -7.25
C SER A 27 -10.64 -12.56 -6.14
N ALA A 28 -11.22 -12.20 -5.00
CA ALA A 28 -11.48 -13.15 -3.91
C ALA A 28 -12.62 -14.13 -4.21
N VAL A 29 -13.62 -13.73 -5.02
CA VAL A 29 -14.83 -14.52 -5.25
C VAL A 29 -14.77 -15.33 -6.55
N TRP A 30 -14.20 -14.76 -7.62
CA TRP A 30 -14.31 -15.34 -8.97
C TRP A 30 -13.03 -16.03 -9.41
N ILE A 31 -11.97 -15.24 -9.62
CA ILE A 31 -10.70 -15.72 -10.18
C ILE A 31 -9.57 -14.98 -9.48
N PRO A 32 -8.59 -15.69 -8.88
CA PRO A 32 -7.43 -15.05 -8.30
C PRO A 32 -6.64 -14.32 -9.40
N ALA A 33 -6.35 -13.04 -9.18
CA ALA A 33 -5.52 -12.27 -10.08
C ALA A 33 -4.07 -12.80 -10.04
N ALA A 34 -3.37 -12.73 -11.17
CA ALA A 34 -1.94 -13.02 -11.21
C ALA A 34 -1.16 -12.04 -10.30
N THR A 35 -0.01 -12.48 -9.81
CA THR A 35 0.75 -11.82 -8.74
C THR A 35 1.07 -10.35 -9.04
N GLU A 36 1.46 -10.07 -10.28
CA GLU A 36 1.79 -8.76 -10.79
C GLU A 36 0.58 -7.81 -10.78
N TYR A 37 -0.59 -8.28 -11.19
CA TYR A 37 -1.81 -7.48 -11.14
C TYR A 37 -2.31 -7.31 -9.71
N HIS A 38 -2.28 -8.38 -8.91
CA HIS A 38 -2.72 -8.34 -7.52
C HIS A 38 -1.90 -7.29 -6.74
N ARG A 39 -0.59 -7.50 -6.62
CA ARG A 39 0.29 -6.62 -5.83
C ARG A 39 0.47 -5.26 -6.48
N GLY A 40 0.58 -5.22 -7.81
CA GLY A 40 0.79 -3.98 -8.57
C GLY A 40 -0.40 -3.03 -8.44
N VAL A 41 -1.63 -3.51 -8.61
CA VAL A 41 -2.85 -2.68 -8.46
C VAL A 41 -2.98 -2.14 -7.04
N TYR A 42 -2.63 -2.95 -6.02
CA TYR A 42 -2.62 -2.48 -4.63
C TYR A 42 -1.66 -1.32 -4.43
N VAL A 43 -0.39 -1.50 -4.79
CA VAL A 43 0.65 -0.47 -4.60
C VAL A 43 0.33 0.78 -5.42
N LEU A 44 -0.07 0.62 -6.69
CA LEU A 44 -0.44 1.72 -7.58
C LEU A 44 -1.53 2.61 -6.96
N ILE A 45 -2.65 2.00 -6.59
CA ILE A 45 -3.80 2.76 -6.10
C ILE A 45 -3.50 3.33 -4.72
N THR A 46 -2.92 2.55 -3.81
CA THR A 46 -2.61 3.05 -2.46
C THR A 46 -1.62 4.22 -2.49
N TYR A 47 -0.62 4.18 -3.38
CA TYR A 47 0.32 5.29 -3.56
C TYR A 47 -0.39 6.57 -4.00
N ILE A 48 -1.26 6.47 -5.01
CA ILE A 48 -2.05 7.60 -5.50
C ILE A 48 -3.00 8.11 -4.41
N LEU A 49 -3.72 7.22 -3.71
CA LEU A 49 -4.64 7.59 -2.64
C LEU A 49 -3.93 8.30 -1.48
N VAL A 50 -2.73 7.84 -1.10
CA VAL A 50 -1.92 8.49 -0.04
C VAL A 50 -1.48 9.89 -0.49
N LEU A 51 -0.96 10.04 -1.71
CA LEU A 51 -0.52 11.34 -2.24
C LEU A 51 -1.69 12.33 -2.37
N MET A 52 -2.90 11.86 -2.69
CA MET A 52 -4.10 12.69 -2.71
C MET A 52 -4.56 13.10 -1.30
N ILE A 53 -4.62 12.16 -0.35
CA ILE A 53 -5.08 12.43 1.02
C ILE A 53 -4.12 13.38 1.75
N TYR A 54 -2.83 13.12 1.66
CA TYR A 54 -1.77 13.87 2.35
C TYR A 54 -1.22 14.98 1.46
N LYS A 55 -2.10 15.94 1.15
CA LYS A 55 -1.78 17.11 0.31
C LYS A 55 -0.76 18.04 0.96
N SER A 56 0.11 18.63 0.13
CA SER A 56 0.94 19.75 0.59
C SER A 56 0.11 21.02 0.80
N LYS A 57 0.50 21.83 1.79
CA LYS A 57 -0.23 23.05 2.19
C LYS A 57 -0.06 24.21 1.20
N HIS A 58 1.06 24.25 0.45
CA HIS A 58 1.31 25.32 -0.53
C HIS A 58 0.93 24.90 -1.95
N PRO A 59 0.41 25.84 -2.77
CA PRO A 59 -0.07 25.56 -4.13
C PRO A 59 1.03 25.05 -5.07
N VAL A 60 2.27 25.54 -4.93
CA VAL A 60 3.42 25.08 -5.75
C VAL A 60 3.76 23.62 -5.43
N PHE A 61 3.79 23.26 -4.15
CA PHE A 61 4.04 21.87 -3.73
C PHE A 61 2.89 20.93 -4.12
N ARG A 62 1.69 21.45 -4.38
CA ARG A 62 0.59 20.63 -4.93
C ARG A 62 0.85 20.20 -6.38
N VAL A 63 1.54 21.00 -7.19
CA VAL A 63 1.95 20.59 -8.55
C VAL A 63 2.94 19.44 -8.47
N PHE A 64 3.87 19.49 -7.51
CA PHE A 64 4.77 18.37 -7.22
C PHE A 64 4.03 17.12 -6.79
N ASP A 65 2.94 17.23 -6.03
CA ASP A 65 2.12 16.07 -5.66
C ASP A 65 1.52 15.38 -6.89
N TYR A 66 1.03 16.14 -7.89
CA TYR A 66 0.55 15.56 -9.14
C TYR A 66 1.68 14.90 -9.94
N LEU A 67 2.86 15.52 -10.00
CA LEU A 67 4.02 14.93 -10.66
C LEU A 67 4.42 13.61 -9.99
N LEU A 68 4.44 13.56 -8.66
CA LEU A 68 4.73 12.34 -7.90
C LEU A 68 3.69 11.24 -8.17
N MET A 69 2.40 11.59 -8.32
CA MET A 69 1.37 10.62 -8.71
C MET A 69 1.60 10.06 -10.12
N VAL A 70 2.04 10.88 -11.07
CA VAL A 70 2.39 10.40 -12.42
C VAL A 70 3.60 9.48 -12.37
N ILE A 71 4.64 9.84 -11.62
CA ILE A 71 5.84 8.99 -11.43
C ILE A 71 5.46 7.67 -10.75
N ALA A 72 4.57 7.71 -9.74
CA ALA A 72 4.02 6.51 -9.10
C ALA A 72 3.32 5.60 -10.11
N ALA A 73 2.48 6.19 -10.97
CA ALA A 73 1.79 5.43 -11.98
C ALA A 73 2.76 4.80 -12.98
N VAL A 74 3.70 5.57 -13.51
CA VAL A 74 4.67 5.08 -14.50
C VAL A 74 5.54 3.97 -13.93
N THR A 75 6.07 4.13 -12.71
CA THR A 75 6.95 3.13 -12.09
C THR A 75 6.24 1.80 -11.81
N VAL A 76 5.02 1.84 -11.28
CA VAL A 76 4.26 0.61 -10.99
C VAL A 76 3.71 -0.02 -12.27
N ILE A 77 3.22 0.78 -13.23
CA ILE A 77 2.76 0.25 -14.54
C ILE A 77 3.93 -0.39 -15.28
N TYR A 78 5.13 0.21 -15.24
CA TYR A 78 6.32 -0.38 -15.84
C TYR A 78 6.61 -1.77 -15.26
N TRP A 79 6.52 -1.92 -13.93
CA TRP A 79 6.71 -3.20 -13.26
C TRP A 79 5.66 -4.23 -13.69
N ILE A 80 4.37 -3.87 -13.71
CA ILE A 80 3.30 -4.78 -14.14
C ILE A 80 3.51 -5.20 -15.61
N ALA A 81 3.81 -4.25 -16.49
CA ALA A 81 3.97 -4.50 -17.92
C ALA A 81 5.22 -5.32 -18.27
N ASN A 82 6.30 -5.18 -17.50
CA ASN A 82 7.57 -5.87 -17.72
C ASN A 82 7.83 -6.98 -16.69
N PHE A 83 6.80 -7.44 -15.96
CA PHE A 83 6.96 -8.36 -14.84
C PHE A 83 7.74 -9.63 -15.21
N GLU A 84 7.33 -10.32 -16.28
CA GLU A 84 8.01 -11.53 -16.76
C GLU A 84 9.43 -11.23 -17.24
N ALA A 85 9.62 -10.14 -17.97
CA ALA A 85 10.92 -9.75 -18.51
C ALA A 85 11.92 -9.42 -17.40
N ILE A 86 11.50 -8.67 -16.38
CA ILE A 86 12.28 -8.33 -15.19
C ILE A 86 12.66 -9.60 -14.43
N THR A 87 11.71 -10.52 -14.27
CA THR A 87 11.96 -11.80 -13.59
C THR A 87 12.98 -12.66 -14.35
N TYR A 88 12.88 -12.72 -15.69
CA TYR A 88 13.80 -13.49 -16.52
C TYR A 88 15.23 -12.92 -16.55
N ARG A 89 15.36 -11.59 -16.44
CA ARG A 89 16.66 -10.88 -16.42
C ARG A 89 17.15 -10.55 -15.01
N ALA A 90 16.65 -11.23 -13.98
CA ALA A 90 17.08 -10.99 -12.61
C ALA A 90 18.61 -11.13 -12.47
N GLY A 91 19.29 -10.07 -12.02
CA GLY A 91 20.75 -9.97 -11.95
C GLY A 91 21.44 -9.40 -13.20
N ALA A 92 20.68 -9.07 -14.25
CA ALA A 92 21.15 -8.40 -15.46
C ALA A 92 20.16 -7.30 -15.89
N GLU A 93 19.79 -6.43 -14.95
CA GLU A 93 18.81 -5.38 -15.14
C GLU A 93 19.33 -4.24 -16.03
N THR A 94 18.45 -3.70 -16.87
CA THR A 94 18.79 -2.62 -17.81
C THR A 94 18.91 -1.28 -17.11
N GLU A 95 19.51 -0.28 -17.77
CA GLU A 95 19.58 1.09 -17.22
C GLU A 95 18.19 1.66 -16.94
N ILE A 96 17.19 1.32 -17.76
CA ILE A 96 15.80 1.74 -17.57
C ILE A 96 15.21 1.11 -16.31
N ASP A 97 15.46 -0.19 -16.07
CA ASP A 97 15.03 -0.88 -14.86
C ASP A 97 15.60 -0.21 -13.61
N GLN A 98 16.90 0.11 -13.64
CA GLN A 98 17.58 0.79 -12.54
C GLN A 98 17.01 2.20 -12.28
N MET A 99 16.73 2.98 -13.33
CA MET A 99 16.11 4.29 -13.18
C MET A 99 14.71 4.18 -12.57
N VAL A 100 13.88 3.25 -13.06
CA VAL A 100 12.53 3.01 -12.53
C VAL A 100 12.60 2.60 -11.06
N ALA A 101 13.53 1.73 -10.69
CA ALA A 101 13.72 1.30 -9.32
C ALA A 101 14.15 2.44 -8.39
N ILE A 102 15.07 3.30 -8.82
CA ILE A 102 15.49 4.48 -8.05
C ILE A 102 14.28 5.40 -7.80
N PHE A 103 13.52 5.74 -8.83
CA PHE A 103 12.32 6.56 -8.66
C PHE A 103 11.27 5.88 -7.76
N GLY A 104 11.09 4.57 -7.92
CA GLY A 104 10.17 3.77 -7.11
C GLY A 104 10.53 3.76 -5.61
N VAL A 105 11.80 3.57 -5.27
CA VAL A 105 12.27 3.60 -3.88
C VAL A 105 12.17 4.99 -3.28
N LEU A 106 12.63 6.02 -3.98
CA LEU A 106 12.54 7.41 -3.50
C LEU A 106 11.09 7.84 -3.28
N LEU A 107 10.19 7.44 -4.17
CA LEU A 107 8.75 7.65 -4.03
C LEU A 107 8.21 6.91 -2.80
N GLY A 108 8.60 5.65 -2.58
CA GLY A 108 8.22 4.89 -1.40
C GLY A 108 8.61 5.57 -0.08
N ILE A 109 9.82 6.15 -0.03
CA ILE A 109 10.28 6.94 1.12
C ILE A 109 9.41 8.18 1.34
N GLU A 110 9.08 8.92 0.28
CA GLU A 110 8.24 10.12 0.36
C GLU A 110 6.81 9.79 0.80
N ILE A 111 6.26 8.67 0.33
CA ILE A 111 4.95 8.17 0.76
C ILE A 111 5.00 7.75 2.24
N ALA A 112 6.05 7.07 2.67
CA ALA A 112 6.26 6.72 4.08
C ALA A 112 6.37 7.97 4.97
N ARG A 113 7.04 9.03 4.49
CA ARG A 113 7.13 10.32 5.17
C ARG A 113 5.75 10.93 5.45
N ARG A 114 4.85 10.83 4.48
CA ARG A 114 3.49 11.42 4.55
C ARG A 114 2.53 10.57 5.37
N ALA A 115 2.57 9.25 5.21
CA ALA A 115 1.61 8.33 5.82
C ALA A 115 1.97 7.95 7.27
N VAL A 116 3.25 7.75 7.57
CA VAL A 116 3.71 7.21 8.85
C VAL A 116 4.52 8.24 9.64
N GLY A 117 5.36 9.01 8.95
CA GLY A 117 6.10 10.13 9.54
C GLY A 117 7.62 10.05 9.32
N THR A 118 8.32 11.10 9.75
CA THR A 118 9.75 11.31 9.46
C THR A 118 10.67 10.28 10.10
N VAL A 119 10.28 9.66 11.22
CA VAL A 119 11.11 8.66 11.92
C VAL A 119 11.41 7.46 11.01
N PHE A 120 10.39 6.98 10.28
CA PHE A 120 10.54 5.87 9.33
C PHE A 120 11.42 6.23 8.14
N VAL A 121 11.38 7.50 7.71
CA VAL A 121 12.27 8.00 6.65
C VAL A 121 13.72 7.98 7.10
N ILE A 122 14.01 8.45 8.31
CA ILE A 122 15.37 8.45 8.85
C ILE A 122 15.91 7.03 8.90
N ILE A 123 15.13 6.09 9.43
CA ILE A 123 15.50 4.67 9.48
C ILE A 123 15.72 4.12 8.07
N GLY A 124 14.80 4.39 7.14
CA GLY A 124 14.91 3.93 5.75
C GLY A 124 16.15 4.47 5.04
N VAL A 125 16.48 5.75 5.22
CA VAL A 125 17.68 6.37 4.65
C VAL A 125 18.95 5.78 5.27
N VAL A 126 18.99 5.57 6.58
CA VAL A 126 20.13 4.93 7.25
C VAL A 126 20.34 3.50 6.73
N LEU A 127 19.27 2.72 6.58
CA LEU A 127 19.35 1.35 6.05
C LEU A 127 19.73 1.33 4.56
N LEU A 128 19.29 2.30 3.77
CA LEU A 128 19.74 2.46 2.39
C LEU A 128 21.23 2.79 2.31
N LEU A 129 21.71 3.70 3.15
CA LEU A 129 23.13 4.03 3.25
C LEU A 129 23.93 2.81 3.72
N TYR A 130 23.41 2.02 4.65
CA TYR A 130 24.02 0.75 5.06
C TYR A 130 24.08 -0.24 3.88
N GLY A 131 23.02 -0.37 3.10
CA GLY A 131 23.01 -1.20 1.89
C GLY A 131 24.11 -0.82 0.88
N VAL A 132 24.37 0.47 0.71
CA VAL A 132 25.41 0.97 -0.21
C VAL A 132 26.82 0.90 0.39
N TYR A 133 26.98 1.35 1.64
CA TYR A 133 28.26 1.56 2.30
C TYR A 133 28.63 0.46 3.30
N GLY A 134 27.97 -0.70 3.23
CA GLY A 134 28.18 -1.83 4.13
C GLY A 134 29.65 -2.27 4.28
N GLN A 135 30.47 -2.02 3.25
CA GLN A 135 31.90 -2.33 3.25
C GLN A 135 32.72 -1.56 4.28
N TYR A 136 32.24 -0.39 4.75
CA TYR A 136 32.92 0.45 5.73
C TYR A 136 32.47 0.18 7.18
N MET A 137 31.57 -0.79 7.38
CA MET A 137 31.03 -1.11 8.70
C MET A 137 31.98 -2.01 9.49
N PRO A 138 31.81 -2.12 10.83
CA PRO A 138 32.60 -3.05 11.65
C PRO A 138 32.40 -4.50 11.18
N ASP A 139 33.46 -5.33 11.29
CA ASP A 139 33.48 -6.72 10.79
C ASP A 139 32.28 -7.57 11.23
N LEU A 140 31.66 -7.27 12.36
CA LEU A 140 30.48 -7.99 12.86
C LEU A 140 29.26 -7.85 11.93
N ILE A 141 29.12 -6.72 11.24
CA ILE A 141 27.97 -6.38 10.39
C ILE A 141 28.39 -5.97 8.96
N ALA A 142 29.67 -6.08 8.61
CA ALA A 142 30.15 -5.71 7.30
C ALA A 142 29.62 -6.64 6.21
N HIS A 143 29.33 -6.07 5.05
CA HIS A 143 29.00 -6.80 3.83
C HIS A 143 29.60 -6.06 2.62
N PRO A 144 29.69 -6.68 1.43
CA PRO A 144 30.36 -6.07 0.27
C PRO A 144 29.78 -4.72 -0.20
N GLY A 145 28.59 -4.35 0.28
CA GLY A 145 27.80 -3.25 -0.29
C GLY A 145 27.28 -3.57 -1.69
N ASP A 146 26.53 -2.63 -2.25
CA ASP A 146 26.13 -2.62 -3.65
C ASP A 146 26.01 -1.16 -4.12
N SER A 147 26.07 -0.93 -5.43
CA SER A 147 25.74 0.36 -6.03
C SER A 147 24.36 0.85 -5.60
N PHE A 148 24.18 2.17 -5.50
CA PHE A 148 22.87 2.73 -5.13
C PHE A 148 21.74 2.26 -6.07
N SER A 149 22.03 2.15 -7.38
CA SER A 149 21.08 1.59 -8.34
C SER A 149 20.80 0.10 -8.07
N GLY A 150 21.81 -0.72 -7.78
CA GLY A 150 21.64 -2.14 -7.44
C GLY A 150 20.81 -2.37 -6.18
N VAL A 151 21.06 -1.58 -5.12
CA VAL A 151 20.25 -1.60 -3.90
C VAL A 151 18.80 -1.22 -4.20
N CYS A 152 18.57 -0.15 -4.97
CA CYS A 152 17.23 0.27 -5.34
C CYS A 152 16.49 -0.79 -6.17
N THR A 153 17.17 -1.39 -7.16
CA THR A 153 16.64 -2.49 -7.99
C THR A 153 16.23 -3.68 -7.13
N THR A 154 17.08 -4.07 -6.18
CA THR A 154 16.77 -5.14 -5.24
C THR A 154 15.53 -4.80 -4.39
N ILE A 155 15.47 -3.61 -3.80
CA ILE A 155 14.34 -3.20 -2.95
C ILE A 155 13.04 -3.05 -3.74
N PHE A 156 13.09 -2.60 -4.98
CA PHE A 156 11.88 -2.35 -5.75
C PHE A 156 11.35 -3.61 -6.44
N PHE A 157 12.21 -4.42 -7.06
CA PHE A 157 11.78 -5.52 -7.93
C PHE A 157 11.85 -6.92 -7.33
N LYS A 158 12.68 -7.19 -6.31
CA LYS A 158 12.72 -8.54 -5.72
C LYS A 158 11.45 -8.86 -4.94
N GLU A 159 11.21 -10.16 -4.77
CA GLU A 159 10.04 -10.70 -4.06
C GLU A 159 10.01 -10.38 -2.55
N ASP A 160 11.12 -9.94 -1.98
CA ASP A 160 11.19 -9.43 -0.59
C ASP A 160 11.08 -7.90 -0.50
N GLY A 161 10.95 -7.24 -1.66
CA GLY A 161 10.92 -5.79 -1.81
C GLY A 161 9.54 -5.16 -1.65
N VAL A 162 9.35 -4.02 -2.32
CA VAL A 162 8.10 -3.23 -2.28
C VAL A 162 6.88 -4.04 -2.68
N PHE A 163 7.00 -4.87 -3.72
CA PHE A 163 5.93 -5.78 -4.18
C PHE A 163 6.00 -7.16 -3.54
N GLY A 164 6.65 -7.26 -2.37
CA GLY A 164 6.93 -8.53 -1.75
C GLY A 164 5.83 -9.11 -0.88
N ILE A 165 6.23 -9.98 0.04
CA ILE A 165 5.33 -10.68 0.97
C ILE A 165 4.43 -9.69 1.74
N MET A 166 4.97 -8.54 2.16
CA MET A 166 4.19 -7.54 2.90
C MET A 166 3.05 -6.95 2.06
N ALA A 167 3.31 -6.58 0.80
CA ALA A 167 2.26 -6.12 -0.11
C ALA A 167 1.23 -7.23 -0.35
N ASN A 168 1.70 -8.48 -0.50
CA ASN A 168 0.82 -9.64 -0.69
C ASN A 168 -0.13 -9.88 0.49
N VAL A 169 0.37 -9.83 1.72
CA VAL A 169 -0.44 -10.04 2.94
C VAL A 169 -1.46 -8.91 3.11
N LEU A 170 -1.05 -7.66 2.85
CA LEU A 170 -1.93 -6.50 2.92
C LEU A 170 -3.07 -6.57 1.90
N ALA A 171 -2.74 -6.90 0.66
CA ALA A 171 -3.66 -7.07 -0.45
C ALA A 171 -4.65 -8.22 -0.22
N THR A 172 -4.14 -9.38 0.21
CA THR A 172 -4.93 -10.62 0.26
C THR A 172 -5.81 -10.72 1.50
N TYR A 173 -5.33 -10.26 2.66
CA TYR A 173 -6.01 -10.50 3.94
C TYR A 173 -6.45 -9.21 4.61
N VAL A 174 -5.53 -8.26 4.80
CA VAL A 174 -5.81 -7.08 5.64
C VAL A 174 -6.83 -6.16 4.96
N LEU A 175 -6.72 -5.92 3.66
CA LEU A 175 -7.63 -5.04 2.93
C LEU A 175 -9.08 -5.54 2.99
N LEU A 176 -9.33 -6.82 2.72
CA LEU A 176 -10.67 -7.41 2.77
C LEU A 176 -11.24 -7.41 4.19
N PHE A 177 -10.40 -7.67 5.20
CA PHE A 177 -10.81 -7.61 6.60
C PHE A 177 -11.21 -6.20 7.04
N VAL A 178 -10.37 -5.20 6.74
CA VAL A 178 -10.65 -3.77 7.05
C VAL A 178 -11.90 -3.30 6.30
N LEU A 179 -12.06 -3.71 5.04
CA LEU A 179 -13.24 -3.39 4.25
C LEU A 179 -14.51 -3.97 4.86
N PHE A 180 -14.49 -5.24 5.23
CA PHE A 180 -15.63 -5.89 5.86
C PHE A 180 -15.96 -5.22 7.20
N GLY A 181 -14.94 -4.89 8.00
CA GLY A 181 -15.09 -4.14 9.24
C GLY A 181 -15.76 -2.77 9.03
N ALA A 182 -15.27 -1.98 8.08
CA ALA A 182 -15.83 -0.68 7.73
C ALA A 182 -17.28 -0.78 7.20
N PHE A 183 -17.59 -1.82 6.41
CA PHE A 183 -18.94 -2.09 5.93
C PHE A 183 -19.91 -2.42 7.07
N LEU A 184 -19.49 -3.25 8.04
CA LEU A 184 -20.30 -3.58 9.21
C LEU A 184 -20.55 -2.37 10.11
N GLU A 185 -19.56 -1.49 10.24
CA GLU A 185 -19.67 -0.24 11.00
C GLU A 185 -20.71 0.70 10.38
N GLN A 186 -20.65 0.93 9.06
CA GLN A 186 -21.57 1.85 8.36
C GLN A 186 -23.02 1.38 8.35
N LYS A 187 -23.26 0.07 8.21
CA LYS A 187 -24.62 -0.48 8.14
C LYS A 187 -25.36 -0.51 9.49
N LYS A 188 -24.79 0.10 10.55
CA LYS A 188 -25.25 -0.06 11.94
C LYS A 188 -25.46 -1.53 12.31
N LYS A 189 -24.79 -2.47 11.63
CA LYS A 189 -24.94 -3.91 11.91
C LYS A 189 -24.37 -4.28 13.27
N LYS A 190 -23.46 -3.48 13.83
CA LYS A 190 -23.11 -3.53 15.27
C LYS A 190 -24.35 -3.48 16.16
N LYS A 191 -25.32 -2.62 15.84
CA LYS A 191 -26.63 -2.60 16.51
C LYS A 191 -27.48 -3.80 16.13
N PHE A 192 -27.49 -4.26 14.86
CA PHE A 192 -28.17 -5.51 14.50
C PHE A 192 -27.72 -6.71 15.34
N PHE A 193 -26.42 -6.89 15.62
CA PHE A 193 -25.93 -7.97 16.48
C PHE A 193 -26.32 -7.82 17.96
N ILE A 194 -26.69 -6.61 18.41
CA ILE A 194 -27.22 -6.37 19.76
C ILE A 194 -28.75 -6.52 19.74
N ASP A 195 -29.41 -5.86 18.80
CA ASP A 195 -30.86 -5.75 18.65
C ASP A 195 -31.49 -7.08 18.21
N PHE A 196 -30.81 -7.93 17.42
CA PHE A 196 -31.33 -9.22 16.99
C PHE A 196 -31.51 -10.21 18.14
N PRO A 197 -30.49 -10.48 18.99
CA PRO A 197 -30.69 -11.30 20.18
C PRO A 197 -31.60 -10.59 21.20
N MET A 198 -31.52 -9.26 21.35
CA MET A 198 -32.47 -8.53 22.20
C MET A 198 -33.92 -8.68 21.71
N ALA A 199 -34.16 -8.77 20.40
CA ALA A 199 -35.48 -8.98 19.82
C ALA A 199 -35.96 -10.44 19.93
N THR A 200 -35.06 -11.43 20.06
CA THR A 200 -35.43 -12.85 20.19
C THR A 200 -35.59 -13.32 21.63
N VAL A 201 -34.91 -12.69 22.60
CA VAL A 201 -34.94 -13.12 24.01
C VAL A 201 -35.07 -11.96 25.02
N GLY A 202 -34.98 -10.70 24.59
CA GLY A 202 -35.07 -9.54 25.50
C GLY A 202 -36.44 -9.32 26.13
N HIS A 203 -37.50 -9.93 25.57
CA HIS A 203 -38.83 -9.98 26.18
C HIS A 203 -38.97 -11.02 27.30
N LYS A 204 -37.92 -11.81 27.61
CA LYS A 204 -37.91 -12.73 28.75
C LYS A 204 -37.24 -12.09 29.97
N THR A 205 -37.66 -12.51 31.16
CA THR A 205 -37.08 -12.07 32.44
C THR A 205 -35.56 -12.32 32.45
N GLY A 206 -34.79 -11.23 32.62
CA GLY A 206 -33.33 -11.19 32.51
C GLY A 206 -32.80 -10.23 31.44
N GLY A 207 -33.60 -9.89 30.42
CA GLY A 207 -33.29 -8.83 29.45
C GLY A 207 -31.88 -8.92 28.83
N PRO A 208 -31.04 -7.86 28.91
CA PRO A 208 -29.69 -7.85 28.35
C PRO A 208 -28.74 -8.87 29.00
N ALA A 209 -28.93 -9.19 30.28
CA ALA A 209 -28.05 -10.10 31.02
C ALA A 209 -28.18 -11.55 30.52
N LYS A 210 -29.39 -11.94 30.07
CA LYS A 210 -29.64 -13.28 29.52
C LYS A 210 -29.14 -13.43 28.08
N VAL A 211 -29.12 -12.33 27.33
CA VAL A 211 -28.57 -12.25 25.96
C VAL A 211 -27.05 -12.43 25.93
N ALA A 212 -26.33 -12.05 26.99
CA ALA A 212 -24.87 -12.11 27.02
C ALA A 212 -24.29 -13.50 27.35
N VAL A 213 -25.11 -14.43 27.87
CA VAL A 213 -24.67 -15.73 28.41
C VAL A 213 -25.00 -16.91 27.47
N ILE A 214 -25.96 -16.73 26.56
CA ILE A 214 -26.41 -17.73 25.58
C ILE A 214 -25.75 -17.42 24.24
#